data_AF-A0A537YX75-F1
#
_entry.id   AF-A0A537YX75-F1
#
_cell.length_a   1.000
_cell.length_b   1.000
_cell.length_c   1.000
_cell.angle_alpha   90.00
_cell.angle_beta   90.00
_cell.angle_gamma   90.00
#
_symmetry.space_group_name_H-M   'P 1'
#
loop_
_entity.id
_entity.type
_entity.pdbx_description
1 polymer ?
#
loop_
_entity_poly.entity_id
_entity_poly.type
_entity_poly.pdbx_seq_one_letter_code
_entity_poly.pdbx_strand_id
1 'polypeptide(L)' 'KVLAAHRAGLTEVILPKRNEGDLDDVPEQVRAEMRFHLADDVRDVLSVALGEPAPSSLTAA' A
#
# COMPACT_ATOMS: atom_id res chain seq x y z
N LYS A 1 -3.85 6.90 -11.00
CA LYS A 1 -3.38 5.53 -10.65
C LYS A 1 -4.38 4.80 -9.76
N VAL A 2 -4.82 5.43 -8.65
CA VAL A 2 -5.82 4.89 -7.72
C VAL A 2 -7.11 4.40 -8.43
N LEU A 3 -7.72 5.22 -9.29
CA LEU A 3 -8.93 4.81 -10.03
C LEU A 3 -8.74 3.58 -10.92
N ALA A 4 -7.54 3.39 -11.49
CA ALA A 4 -7.26 2.21 -12.30
C ALA A 4 -7.09 0.96 -11.42
N ALA A 5 -6.45 1.11 -10.26
CA ALA A 5 -6.32 0.04 -9.28
C ALA A 5 -7.69 -0.39 -8.73
N HIS A 6 -8.56 0.57 -8.37
CA HIS A 6 -9.94 0.31 -7.95
C HIS A 6 -10.74 -0.46 -9.01
N ARG A 7 -10.70 0.00 -10.27
CA ARG A 7 -11.37 -0.68 -11.39
C ARG A 7 -10.85 -2.10 -11.66
N ALA A 8 -9.60 -2.37 -11.29
CA ALA A 8 -9.00 -3.70 -11.36
C ALA A 8 -9.35 -4.58 -10.14
N GLY A 9 -10.18 -4.09 -9.21
CA GLY A 9 -10.57 -4.80 -8.00
C GLY A 9 -9.50 -4.80 -6.90
N LEU A 10 -8.47 -3.96 -7.02
CA LEU A 10 -7.47 -3.82 -5.97
C LEU A 10 -8.03 -2.96 -4.84
N THR A 11 -7.89 -3.45 -3.62
CA THR A 11 -8.39 -2.79 -2.40
C THR A 11 -7.30 -2.04 -1.64
N GLU A 12 -6.03 -2.22 -2.01
CA GLU A 12 -4.89 -1.59 -1.32
C GLU A 12 -3.91 -0.98 -2.31
N VAL A 13 -3.34 0.17 -1.95
CA VAL A 13 -2.36 0.87 -2.76
C VAL A 13 -1.30 1.56 -1.90
N ILE A 14 -0.04 1.47 -2.32
CA ILE A 14 1.09 2.15 -1.68
C ILE A 14 1.47 3.36 -2.53
N LEU A 15 1.56 4.55 -1.92
CA LEU A 15 1.90 5.81 -2.57
C LEU A 15 3.11 6.45 -1.88
N PRO A 16 3.94 7.20 -2.60
CA PRO A 16 4.89 8.12 -1.96
C PRO A 16 4.13 9.18 -1.12
N LYS A 17 4.65 9.53 0.05
CA LYS A 17 4.03 10.54 0.93
C LYS A 17 3.83 11.90 0.28
N ARG A 18 4.73 12.29 -0.62
CA ARG A 18 4.58 13.53 -1.43
C ARG A 18 3.33 13.56 -2.32
N ASN A 19 2.71 12.42 -2.56
CA ASN A 19 1.46 12.28 -3.34
C ASN A 19 0.22 12.25 -2.43
N GLU A 20 0.35 12.48 -1.12
CA GLU A 20 -0.79 12.55 -0.19
C GLU A 20 -1.81 13.62 -0.62
N GLY A 21 -1.35 14.79 -1.07
CA GLY A 21 -2.25 15.85 -1.55
C GLY A 21 -3.07 15.47 -2.79
N ASP A 22 -2.60 14.51 -3.60
CA ASP A 22 -3.35 14.03 -4.78
C ASP A 22 -4.56 13.17 -4.37
N LEU A 23 -4.65 12.75 -3.09
CA LEU A 23 -5.78 11.98 -2.58
C LEU A 23 -7.06 12.81 -2.47
N ASP A 24 -6.96 14.13 -2.35
CA ASP A 24 -8.14 15.00 -2.29
C ASP A 24 -8.91 15.02 -3.63
N ASP A 25 -8.22 14.72 -4.73
CA ASP A 25 -8.82 14.56 -6.07
C ASP A 25 -9.48 13.19 -6.28
N VAL A 26 -9.30 12.24 -5.35
CA VAL A 26 -9.90 10.90 -5.44
C VAL A 26 -11.34 10.96 -4.89
N PRO A 27 -12.35 10.49 -5.64
CA PRO A 27 -13.72 10.42 -5.17
C PRO A 27 -13.85 9.73 -3.81
N GLU A 28 -14.66 10.29 -2.91
CA GLU A 28 -14.84 9.78 -1.54
C GLU A 28 -15.21 8.29 -1.51
N GLN A 29 -16.09 7.85 -2.40
CA GLN A 29 -16.48 6.44 -2.50
C GLN A 29 -15.27 5.52 -2.77
N VAL A 30 -14.36 5.93 -3.65
CA VAL A 30 -13.15 5.16 -3.94
C VAL A 30 -12.19 5.19 -2.74
N ARG A 31 -12.09 6.34 -2.05
CA ARG A 31 -11.28 6.46 -0.84
C ARG A 31 -11.78 5.58 0.29
N ALA A 32 -13.10 5.43 0.43
CA ALA A 32 -13.72 4.59 1.45
C ALA A 32 -13.55 3.09 1.16
N GLU A 33 -13.43 2.71 -0.12
CA GLU A 33 -13.30 1.31 -0.55
C GLU A 33 -11.83 0.84 -0.67
N MET A 34 -10.85 1.74 -0.50
CA MET A 34 -9.42 1.43 -0.66
C MET A 34 -8.59 1.79 0.57
N ARG A 35 -7.57 0.98 0.86
CA ARG A 35 -6.55 1.25 1.87
C ARG A 35 -5.33 1.93 1.22
N PHE A 36 -4.97 3.10 1.72
CA PHE A 36 -3.82 3.87 1.25
C PHE A 36 -2.67 3.74 2.25
N HIS A 37 -1.50 3.37 1.75
CA HIS A 37 -0.27 3.32 2.52
C HIS A 37 0.67 4.39 2.00
N LEU A 38 1.00 5.37 2.84
CA LEU A 38 1.95 6.42 2.48
C LEU A 38 3.35 5.99 2.90
N ALA A 39 4.26 5.97 1.95
CA ALA A 39 5.66 5.58 2.14
C ALA A 39 6.58 6.79 1.97
N ASP A 40 7.51 6.97 2.91
CA ASP A 40 8.60 7.93 2.82
C ASP A 40 9.82 7.29 2.14
N ASP A 41 10.06 6.00 2.36
CA ASP A 41 11.14 5.24 1.69
C ASP A 41 10.76 3.80 1.29
N VAL A 42 11.65 3.13 0.57
CA VAL A 42 11.45 1.76 0.06
C VAL A 42 11.19 0.75 1.18
N ARG A 43 11.76 0.93 2.38
CA ARG A 43 11.53 0.06 3.54
C ARG A 43 10.07 0.06 3.98
N ASP A 44 9.39 1.22 3.93
CA ASP A 44 7.97 1.30 4.24
C ASP A 44 7.15 0.47 3.24
N VAL A 45 7.50 0.56 1.95
CA VAL A 45 6.87 -0.23 0.89
C VAL A 45 7.06 -1.72 1.14
N LEU A 46 8.29 -2.15 1.48
CA LEU A 46 8.61 -3.55 1.72
C LEU A 46 7.87 -4.10 2.95
N SER A 47 7.78 -3.33 4.03
CA SER A 47 7.06 -3.70 5.25
C SER A 47 5.58 -3.97 4.95
N VAL A 48 4.92 -3.10 4.17
CA VAL A 48 3.52 -3.26 3.81
C VAL A 48 3.32 -4.41 2.81
N ALA A 49 4.18 -4.50 1.79
CA ALA A 49 3.98 -5.44 0.68
C ALA A 49 4.34 -6.89 1.02
N LEU A 50 5.30 -7.10 1.91
CA LEU A 50 5.86 -8.42 2.22
C LEU A 50 5.54 -8.91 3.64
N GLY A 51 5.02 -8.03 4.50
CA GLY A 51 4.74 -8.34 5.91
C GLY A 51 6.01 -8.51 6.75
N GLU A 52 5.83 -8.89 8.02
CA GLU A 52 6.95 -9.29 8.87
C GLU A 52 7.67 -10.50 8.25
N PRO A 53 9.03 -10.54 8.27
CA PRO A 53 9.74 -11.71 7.78
C PRO A 53 9.23 -12.93 8.52
N ALA A 54 8.75 -13.93 7.77
CA ALA A 54 8.37 -15.21 8.35
C ALA A 54 9.52 -15.70 9.24
N PRO A 55 9.25 -16.19 10.46
CA PRO A 55 10.30 -16.66 11.34
C PRO A 55 11.14 -17.67 10.59
N SER A 56 12.41 -17.34 10.38
CA SER A 56 13.34 -18.16 9.61
C SER A 56 13.35 -19.54 10.26
N SER A 57 12.78 -20.54 9.57
CA SER A 57 12.86 -21.94 9.98
C SER A 57 14.25 -22.46 9.65
N LEU A 58 15.27 -21.89 10.28
CA LEU A 58 16.62 -22.43 10.35
C LEU A 58 16.85 -22.88 11.79
N THR A 59 16.15 -23.94 12.16
CA THR A 59 16.53 -24.82 13.26
C THR A 59 16.57 -26.22 12.67
N ALA A 60 17.79 -26.74 12.48
CA ALA A 60 18.17 -28.15 12.62
C ALA A 60 19.46 -28.44 11.83
N ALA A 61 20.59 -28.47 12.54
CA ALA A 61 21.55 -29.59 12.60
C ALA A 61 22.77 -29.16 13.43
#